data_AF-A0A432REF4-F1
#
_entry.id   AF-A0A432REF4-F1
#
_cell.length_a   1.000
_cell.length_b   1.000
_cell.length_c   1.000
_cell.angle_alpha   90.00
_cell.angle_beta   90.00
_cell.angle_gamma   90.00
#
_symmetry.space_group_name_H-M   'P 1'
#
loop_
_entity.id
_entity.type
_entity.pdbx_description
1 polymer ?
#
loop_
_entity_poly.entity_id
_entity_poly.type
_entity_poly.pdbx_seq_one_letter_code
_entity_poly.pdbx_strand_id
1 'polypeptide(L)'
;MKKFAYYVFTLLISFTLSFAGDNPKPLGLEMGSATISDAKAKYNLKYKGINKYTLGDMYGINSSELNIEGLQDITLIFDKDKKLQAVLMEFPKNFNHTYWRRLYNSLRNKYTLKSSNIPFVGDRYAIFEQGNSIIRLESPHLGFKTYLIYMTKKFRRLYNQKNEEERRNKQRSLENNL
;
A
#
# COMPACT_ATOMS: atom_id res chain seq x y z
N MET A 1 25.94 53.88 37.60
CA MET A 1 24.86 53.78 36.60
C MET A 1 25.27 52.78 35.53
N LYS A 2 24.47 51.71 35.32
CA LYS A 2 24.10 51.07 34.02
C LYS A 2 25.27 50.74 33.03
N LYS A 3 25.58 49.50 32.64
CA LYS A 3 24.72 48.36 32.20
C LYS A 3 25.54 47.06 32.14
N PHE A 4 24.97 45.97 32.63
CA PHE A 4 25.37 44.59 32.29
C PHE A 4 24.89 44.28 30.86
N ALA A 5 25.78 43.83 29.98
CA ALA A 5 25.42 43.36 28.65
C ALA A 5 25.24 41.82 28.71
N TYR A 6 24.00 41.36 28.69
CA TYR A 6 23.68 39.95 28.48
C TYR A 6 23.53 39.70 26.97
N TYR A 7 24.45 38.94 26.40
CA TYR A 7 24.27 38.34 25.08
C TYR A 7 23.34 37.13 25.23
N VAL A 8 22.10 37.26 24.76
CA VAL A 8 21.17 36.12 24.62
C VAL A 8 21.47 35.46 23.28
N PHE A 9 22.10 34.28 23.33
CA PHE A 9 22.28 33.43 22.16
C PHE A 9 21.01 32.60 21.94
N THR A 10 20.10 33.10 21.10
CA THR A 10 18.89 32.36 20.71
C THR A 10 19.26 31.29 19.68
N LEU A 11 19.31 30.04 20.12
CA LEU A 11 19.45 28.86 19.27
C LEU A 11 18.13 28.61 18.52
N LEU A 12 18.04 29.07 17.27
CA LEU A 12 16.94 28.75 16.36
C LEU A 12 17.08 27.29 15.91
N ILE A 13 16.43 26.38 16.63
CA ILE A 13 16.23 25.00 16.16
C ILE A 13 15.14 25.05 15.09
N SER A 14 15.54 25.13 13.82
CA SER A 14 14.67 24.92 12.67
C SER A 14 14.26 23.45 12.63
N PHE A 15 13.21 23.10 13.38
CA PHE A 15 12.53 21.83 13.22
C PHE A 15 11.83 21.88 11.86
N THR A 16 12.46 21.33 10.82
CA THR A 16 11.77 21.11 9.56
C THR A 16 10.69 20.07 9.81
N LEU A 17 9.47 20.53 10.13
CA LEU A 17 8.29 19.69 10.01
C LEU A 17 8.23 19.27 8.54
N SER A 18 8.73 18.07 8.27
CA SER A 18 8.35 17.36 7.07
C SER A 18 6.84 17.19 7.15
N PHE A 19 6.09 18.02 6.43
CA PHE A 19 4.69 17.78 6.15
C PHE A 19 4.60 16.51 5.28
N ALA A 20 4.83 15.35 5.90
CA ALA A 20 4.37 14.10 5.36
C ALA A 20 2.85 14.16 5.50
N GLY A 21 2.15 14.49 4.42
CA GLY A 21 0.69 14.44 4.40
C GLY A 21 0.22 13.07 4.92
N ASP A 22 -0.87 13.06 5.68
CA ASP A 22 -1.38 11.87 6.36
C ASP A 22 -1.39 10.65 5.45
N ASN A 23 -0.94 9.51 5.96
CA ASN A 23 -1.00 8.26 5.20
C ASN A 23 -2.47 7.89 4.93
N PRO A 24 -2.76 7.24 3.79
CA PRO A 24 -4.09 6.75 3.49
C PRO A 24 -4.54 5.78 4.59
N LYS A 25 -5.84 5.80 4.89
CA LYS A 25 -6.48 4.95 5.89
C LYS A 25 -7.49 4.01 5.24
N PRO A 26 -7.09 3.06 4.36
CA PRO A 26 -8.03 2.09 3.82
C PRO A 26 -8.71 1.35 4.97
N LEU A 27 -10.04 1.21 4.91
CA LEU A 27 -10.84 0.64 5.99
C LEU A 27 -10.67 1.37 7.35
N GLY A 28 -10.23 2.63 7.34
CA GLY A 28 -9.91 3.38 8.54
C GLY A 28 -8.70 2.84 9.32
N LEU A 29 -7.85 2.01 8.70
CA LEU A 29 -6.57 1.58 9.23
C LEU A 29 -5.45 2.35 8.54
N GLU A 30 -4.70 3.16 9.28
CA GLU A 30 -3.65 3.99 8.72
C GLU A 30 -2.41 3.18 8.28
N MET A 31 -2.00 3.37 7.02
CA MET A 31 -0.84 2.69 6.47
C MET A 31 0.44 3.08 7.21
N GLY A 32 1.24 2.08 7.60
CA GLY A 32 2.53 2.24 8.27
C GLY A 32 2.46 2.41 9.79
N SER A 33 1.29 2.66 10.38
CA SER A 33 1.14 2.91 11.82
C SER A 33 0.10 2.02 12.51
N ALA A 34 -0.99 1.66 11.82
CA ALA A 34 -2.02 0.75 12.36
C ALA A 34 -1.44 -0.62 12.69
N THR A 35 -1.94 -1.21 13.78
CA THR A 35 -1.46 -2.47 14.33
C THR A 35 -2.44 -3.62 14.10
N ILE A 36 -1.99 -4.85 14.35
CA ILE A 36 -2.87 -6.02 14.41
C ILE A 36 -3.97 -5.82 15.47
N SER A 37 -3.67 -5.15 16.59
CA SER A 37 -4.66 -4.86 17.63
C SER A 37 -5.75 -3.91 17.12
N ASP A 38 -5.36 -2.84 16.42
CA ASP A 38 -6.32 -1.89 15.83
C ASP A 38 -7.24 -2.57 14.81
N ALA A 39 -6.69 -3.51 14.03
CA ALA A 39 -7.47 -4.29 13.07
C ALA A 39 -8.44 -5.27 13.76
N LYS A 40 -7.99 -5.99 14.80
CA LYS A 40 -8.84 -6.92 15.59
C LYS A 40 -9.94 -6.20 16.37
N ALA A 41 -9.70 -4.96 16.79
CA ALA A 41 -10.71 -4.15 17.46
C ALA A 41 -11.86 -3.75 16.52
N LYS A 42 -11.63 -3.78 15.20
CA LYS A 42 -12.59 -3.28 14.21
C LYS A 42 -13.20 -4.37 13.33
N TYR A 43 -12.50 -5.49 13.13
CA TYR A 43 -12.85 -6.53 12.17
C TYR A 43 -12.58 -7.92 12.73
N ASN A 44 -13.36 -8.91 12.27
CA ASN A 44 -13.07 -10.30 12.55
C ASN A 44 -11.97 -10.82 11.62
N LEU A 45 -10.77 -11.04 12.16
CA LEU A 45 -9.59 -11.39 11.36
C LEU A 45 -9.39 -12.90 11.26
N LYS A 46 -9.21 -13.39 10.03
CA LYS A 46 -8.78 -14.77 9.75
C LYS A 46 -7.31 -14.82 9.39
N TYR A 47 -6.49 -15.52 10.18
CA TYR A 47 -5.06 -15.65 9.89
C TYR A 47 -4.81 -16.34 8.53
N LYS A 48 -3.93 -15.76 7.71
CA LYS A 48 -3.56 -16.24 6.36
C LYS A 48 -2.07 -16.62 6.24
N GLY A 49 -1.34 -16.70 7.35
CA GLY A 49 0.08 -17.08 7.37
C GLY A 49 1.04 -15.88 7.42
N ILE A 50 2.32 -16.17 7.19
CA ILE A 50 3.41 -15.17 7.21
C ILE A 50 3.68 -14.67 5.79
N ASN A 51 3.78 -13.36 5.63
CA ASN A 51 4.11 -12.76 4.34
C ASN A 51 5.58 -12.97 3.98
N LYS A 52 5.86 -13.43 2.75
CA LYS A 52 7.23 -13.72 2.31
C LYS A 52 8.14 -12.49 2.20
N TYR A 53 7.60 -11.28 2.10
CA TYR A 53 8.38 -10.04 1.92
C TYR A 53 8.63 -9.33 3.24
N THR A 54 7.60 -9.15 4.07
CA THR A 54 7.70 -8.44 5.34
C THR A 54 8.07 -9.35 6.52
N LEU A 55 7.89 -10.66 6.34
CA LEU A 55 8.00 -11.67 7.40
C LEU A 55 7.06 -11.41 8.60
N GLY A 56 5.99 -10.64 8.37
CA GLY A 56 4.94 -10.41 9.35
C GLY A 56 3.64 -11.12 9.00
N ASP A 57 2.70 -11.08 9.93
CA ASP A 57 1.41 -11.78 9.81
C ASP A 57 0.55 -11.23 8.67
N MET A 58 -0.21 -12.12 8.05
CA MET A 58 -1.29 -11.77 7.12
C MET A 58 -2.63 -12.17 7.69
N TYR A 59 -3.64 -11.34 7.47
CA TYR A 59 -5.01 -11.59 7.89
C TYR A 59 -5.99 -11.27 6.77
N GLY A 60 -6.97 -12.13 6.58
CA GLY A 60 -8.17 -11.83 5.80
C GLY A 60 -9.25 -11.21 6.67
N ILE A 61 -10.12 -10.41 6.05
CA ILE A 61 -11.39 -9.97 6.63
C ILE A 61 -12.48 -10.60 5.76
N ASN A 62 -13.59 -11.03 6.37
CA ASN A 62 -14.73 -11.47 5.59
C ASN A 62 -15.29 -10.27 4.80
N SER A 63 -15.28 -10.35 3.47
CA SER A 63 -15.72 -9.25 2.60
C SER A 63 -17.18 -8.87 2.81
N SER A 64 -18.03 -9.81 3.27
CA SER A 64 -19.43 -9.53 3.60
C SER A 64 -19.61 -8.58 4.78
N GLU A 65 -18.61 -8.42 5.65
CA GLU A 65 -18.65 -7.49 6.79
C GLU A 65 -18.46 -6.02 6.37
N LEU A 66 -17.89 -5.78 5.18
CA LEU A 66 -17.41 -4.46 4.78
C LEU A 66 -18.43 -3.64 3.99
N ASN A 67 -19.54 -4.23 3.52
CA ASN A 67 -20.53 -3.59 2.66
C ASN A 67 -19.91 -2.84 1.45
N ILE A 68 -18.79 -3.35 0.91
CA ILE A 68 -18.11 -2.79 -0.26
C ILE A 68 -18.57 -3.58 -1.49
N GLU A 69 -19.30 -2.92 -2.37
CA GLU A 69 -19.82 -3.52 -3.59
C GLU A 69 -18.70 -4.12 -4.46
N GLY A 70 -18.85 -5.39 -4.81
CA GLY A 70 -17.92 -6.15 -5.66
C GLY A 70 -16.62 -6.57 -4.98
N LEU A 71 -16.41 -6.31 -3.69
CA LEU A 71 -15.22 -6.81 -2.99
C LEU A 71 -15.31 -8.33 -2.81
N GLN A 72 -14.34 -9.07 -3.36
CA GLN A 72 -14.28 -10.53 -3.30
C GLN A 72 -13.40 -11.02 -2.15
N ASP A 73 -12.18 -10.50 -2.06
CA ASP A 73 -11.22 -10.84 -1.01
C ASP A 73 -10.50 -9.59 -0.53
N ILE A 74 -10.04 -9.65 0.71
CA ILE A 74 -9.16 -8.65 1.29
C ILE A 74 -8.11 -9.29 2.16
N THR A 75 -6.87 -8.82 2.03
CA THR A 75 -5.74 -9.26 2.85
C THR A 75 -5.01 -8.06 3.44
N LEU A 76 -4.91 -8.02 4.76
CA LEU A 76 -4.04 -7.15 5.52
C LEU A 76 -2.68 -7.82 5.67
N ILE A 77 -1.60 -7.07 5.43
CA ILE A 77 -0.22 -7.56 5.54
C ILE A 77 0.53 -6.66 6.51
N PHE A 78 1.06 -7.25 7.59
CA PHE A 78 1.84 -6.57 8.61
C PHE A 78 3.33 -6.89 8.47
N ASP A 79 4.19 -6.10 9.13
CA ASP A 79 5.61 -6.45 9.32
C ASP A 79 5.87 -7.09 10.70
N LYS A 80 7.13 -7.43 10.96
CA LYS A 80 7.57 -8.01 12.25
C LYS A 80 7.28 -7.13 13.46
N ASP A 81 7.21 -5.81 13.25
CA ASP A 81 6.84 -4.82 14.26
C ASP A 81 5.32 -4.70 14.42
N LYS A 82 4.56 -5.58 13.75
CA LYS A 82 3.10 -5.66 13.76
C LYS A 82 2.43 -4.40 13.20
N LYS A 83 3.11 -3.67 12.31
CA LYS A 83 2.60 -2.46 11.65
C LYS A 83 2.08 -2.77 10.24
N LEU A 84 0.95 -2.18 9.88
CA LEU A 84 0.27 -2.42 8.59
C LEU A 84 1.13 -1.91 7.42
N GLN A 85 1.55 -2.82 6.55
CA GLN A 85 2.41 -2.51 5.41
C GLN A 85 1.68 -2.56 4.07
N ALA A 86 0.68 -3.42 3.92
CA ALA A 86 -0.15 -3.46 2.72
C ALA A 86 -1.59 -3.90 3.01
N VAL A 87 -2.52 -3.41 2.18
CA VAL A 87 -3.90 -3.87 2.08
C VAL A 87 -4.16 -4.22 0.62
N LEU A 88 -4.40 -5.50 0.36
CA LEU A 88 -4.75 -6.04 -0.95
C LEU A 88 -6.26 -6.27 -1.00
N MET A 89 -6.95 -5.65 -1.95
CA MET A 89 -8.37 -5.85 -2.21
C MET A 89 -8.55 -6.39 -3.63
N GLU A 90 -9.43 -7.38 -3.77
CA GLU A 90 -9.74 -8.03 -5.03
C GLU A 90 -11.19 -7.78 -5.44
N PHE A 91 -11.38 -7.43 -6.71
CA PHE A 91 -12.68 -7.17 -7.33
C PHE A 91 -12.82 -8.00 -8.61
N PRO A 92 -14.03 -8.40 -9.01
CA PRO A 92 -14.22 -9.07 -10.28
C PRO A 92 -13.90 -8.12 -11.43
N LYS A 93 -13.30 -8.65 -12.48
CA LYS A 93 -13.18 -7.96 -13.76
C LYS A 93 -14.46 -8.17 -14.54
N ASN A 94 -15.06 -7.08 -14.98
CA ASN A 94 -16.22 -7.11 -15.87
C ASN A 94 -15.88 -6.48 -17.22
N PHE A 95 -16.64 -6.87 -18.26
CA PHE A 95 -16.38 -6.50 -19.65
C PHE A 95 -16.31 -4.98 -19.87
N ASN A 96 -17.17 -4.21 -19.19
CA ASN A 96 -17.24 -2.76 -19.26
C ASN A 96 -16.34 -2.02 -18.25
N HIS A 97 -15.50 -2.75 -17.51
CA HIS A 97 -14.56 -2.21 -16.51
C HIS A 97 -15.23 -1.34 -15.42
N THR A 98 -16.50 -1.58 -15.06
CA THR A 98 -17.23 -0.77 -14.07
C THR A 98 -16.49 -0.63 -12.75
N TYR A 99 -16.03 -1.74 -12.16
CA TYR A 99 -15.34 -1.69 -10.86
C TYR A 99 -14.05 -0.89 -10.96
N TRP A 100 -13.24 -1.14 -11.99
CA TRP A 100 -12.01 -0.38 -12.22
C TRP A 100 -12.30 1.12 -12.37
N ARG A 101 -13.29 1.51 -13.19
CA ARG A 101 -13.65 2.92 -13.41
C ARG A 101 -14.12 3.60 -12.14
N ARG A 102 -14.97 2.93 -11.35
CA ARG A 102 -15.46 3.46 -10.06
C ARG A 102 -14.32 3.66 -9.07
N LEU A 103 -13.45 2.67 -8.91
CA LEU A 103 -12.28 2.76 -8.05
C LEU A 103 -11.34 3.87 -8.53
N TYR A 104 -11.01 3.91 -9.82
CA TYR A 104 -10.16 4.96 -10.40
C TYR A 104 -10.71 6.36 -10.14
N ASN A 105 -12.02 6.56 -10.37
CA ASN A 105 -12.68 7.84 -10.13
C ASN A 105 -12.67 8.26 -8.65
N SER A 106 -12.88 7.30 -7.74
CA SER A 106 -12.78 7.56 -6.29
C SER A 106 -11.34 7.95 -5.89
N LEU A 107 -10.35 7.21 -6.39
CA LEU A 107 -8.94 7.42 -6.07
C LEU A 107 -8.40 8.75 -6.60
N ARG A 108 -8.70 9.10 -7.87
CA ARG A 108 -8.21 10.36 -8.48
C ARG A 108 -8.77 11.61 -7.81
N ASN A 109 -9.93 11.51 -7.17
CA ASN A 109 -10.51 12.62 -6.41
C ASN A 109 -9.87 12.78 -5.03
N LYS A 110 -9.17 11.76 -4.53
CA LYS A 110 -8.63 11.72 -3.16
C LYS A 110 -7.10 11.77 -3.09
N TYR A 111 -6.40 11.24 -4.08
CA TYR A 111 -4.95 11.05 -4.05
C TYR A 111 -4.29 11.62 -5.31
N THR A 112 -2.99 11.94 -5.19
CA THR A 112 -2.22 12.46 -6.33
C THR A 112 -1.90 11.33 -7.30
N LEU A 113 -2.40 11.41 -8.53
CA LEU A 113 -2.03 10.50 -9.61
C LEU A 113 -0.56 10.71 -10.01
N LYS A 114 0.23 9.63 -10.04
CA LYS A 114 1.65 9.66 -10.43
C LYS A 114 1.90 9.04 -11.80
N SER A 115 1.16 7.99 -12.16
CA SER A 115 1.29 7.31 -13.45
C SER A 115 0.05 6.49 -13.75
N SER A 116 -0.27 6.29 -15.02
CA SER A 116 -1.37 5.43 -15.45
C SER A 116 -1.17 4.89 -16.86
N ASN A 117 -1.67 3.69 -17.11
CA ASN A 117 -1.88 3.13 -18.45
C ASN A 117 -3.34 2.65 -18.56
N ILE A 118 -4.10 3.27 -19.45
CA ILE A 118 -5.56 3.07 -19.57
C ILE A 118 -5.91 2.75 -21.03
N PRO A 119 -5.37 1.65 -21.61
CA PRO A 119 -5.60 1.34 -23.01
C PRO A 119 -7.04 0.83 -23.23
N PHE A 120 -7.47 0.77 -24.49
CA PHE A 120 -8.73 0.11 -24.84
C PHE A 120 -8.63 -1.41 -24.63
N VAL A 121 -7.51 -2.01 -25.07
CA VAL A 121 -7.16 -3.43 -24.88
C VAL A 121 -5.77 -3.51 -24.24
N GLY A 122 -5.56 -4.47 -23.33
CA GLY A 122 -4.29 -4.71 -22.64
C GLY A 122 -4.37 -4.47 -21.13
N ASP A 123 -3.20 -4.45 -20.48
CA ASP A 123 -3.07 -4.26 -19.04
C ASP A 123 -3.43 -2.83 -18.64
N ARG A 124 -4.29 -2.72 -17.62
CA ARG A 124 -4.73 -1.42 -17.11
C ARG A 124 -4.14 -1.16 -15.73
N TYR A 125 -3.56 0.01 -15.51
CA TYR A 125 -3.15 0.41 -14.17
C TYR A 125 -3.22 1.92 -13.93
N ALA A 126 -3.30 2.29 -12.66
CA ALA A 126 -3.10 3.64 -12.15
C ALA A 126 -2.35 3.58 -10.81
N ILE A 127 -1.39 4.48 -10.64
CA ILE A 127 -0.57 4.59 -9.44
C ILE A 127 -0.79 5.99 -8.86
N PHE A 128 -1.19 6.02 -7.60
CA PHE A 128 -1.36 7.22 -6.81
C PHE A 128 -0.40 7.20 -5.62
N GLU A 129 -0.14 8.38 -5.05
CA GLU A 129 0.64 8.52 -3.83
C GLU A 129 -0.04 9.45 -2.83
N GLN A 130 0.17 9.14 -1.55
CA GLN A 130 -0.11 10.01 -0.43
C GLN A 130 0.83 9.66 0.72
N GLY A 131 1.51 10.67 1.26
CA GLY A 131 2.49 10.50 2.35
C GLY A 131 3.58 9.47 1.99
N ASN A 132 3.75 8.48 2.87
CA ASN A 132 4.68 7.37 2.70
C ASN A 132 4.05 6.14 2.04
N SER A 133 2.90 6.31 1.38
CA SER A 133 2.13 5.21 0.80
C SER A 133 1.89 5.39 -0.69
N ILE A 134 1.75 4.25 -1.34
CA ILE A 134 1.45 4.10 -2.76
C ILE A 134 0.14 3.34 -2.86
N ILE A 135 -0.75 3.81 -3.73
CA ILE A 135 -2.00 3.15 -4.05
C ILE A 135 -1.93 2.72 -5.50
N ARG A 136 -2.00 1.41 -5.75
CA ARG A 136 -1.94 0.83 -7.08
C ARG A 136 -3.29 0.18 -7.39
N LEU A 137 -3.94 0.66 -8.43
CA LEU A 137 -5.11 0.02 -9.02
C LEU A 137 -4.65 -0.65 -10.31
N GLU A 138 -4.80 -1.97 -10.42
CA GLU A 138 -4.41 -2.71 -11.61
C GLU A 138 -5.44 -3.75 -12.03
N SER A 139 -5.60 -3.92 -13.33
CA SER A 139 -6.45 -4.95 -13.93
C SER A 139 -5.65 -5.57 -15.08
N PRO A 140 -4.94 -6.67 -14.82
CA PRO A 140 -4.21 -7.41 -15.84
C PRO A 140 -5.13 -7.81 -16.99
N HIS A 141 -4.62 -7.81 -18.22
CA HIS A 141 -5.34 -8.20 -19.41
C HIS A 141 -5.78 -9.66 -19.31
N LEU A 142 -4.81 -10.52 -18.98
CA LEU A 142 -5.01 -11.93 -18.72
C LEU A 142 -5.38 -12.10 -17.24
N GLY A 143 -6.63 -12.46 -16.99
CA GLY A 143 -7.17 -12.68 -15.64
C GLY A 143 -8.57 -12.14 -15.45
N PHE A 144 -9.22 -12.59 -14.37
CA PHE A 144 -10.61 -12.29 -14.05
C PHE A 144 -10.77 -11.29 -12.89
N LYS A 145 -9.66 -10.67 -12.46
CA LYS A 145 -9.63 -9.82 -11.26
C LYS A 145 -9.06 -8.44 -11.54
N THR A 146 -9.52 -7.49 -10.71
CA THR A 146 -8.94 -6.17 -10.54
C THR A 146 -8.42 -6.08 -9.11
N TYR A 147 -7.22 -5.56 -8.94
CA TYR A 147 -6.55 -5.43 -7.66
C TYR A 147 -6.45 -3.95 -7.27
N LEU A 148 -6.88 -3.64 -6.06
CA LEU A 148 -6.60 -2.36 -5.42
C LEU A 148 -5.66 -2.62 -4.24
N ILE A 149 -4.46 -2.06 -4.34
CA ILE A 149 -3.38 -2.32 -3.41
C ILE A 149 -2.95 -1.00 -2.77
N TYR A 150 -3.15 -0.88 -1.47
CA TYR A 150 -2.50 0.14 -0.66
C TYR A 150 -1.22 -0.46 -0.10
N MET A 151 -0.08 0.21 -0.23
CA MET A 151 1.19 -0.29 0.29
C MET A 151 2.08 0.86 0.76
N THR A 152 2.87 0.63 1.79
CA THR A 152 3.91 1.59 2.19
C THR A 152 5.06 1.57 1.17
N LYS A 153 5.82 2.67 1.08
CA LYS A 153 7.07 2.70 0.29
C LYS A 153 8.09 1.67 0.80
N LYS A 154 8.09 1.37 2.12
CA LYS A 154 8.88 0.29 2.72
C LYS A 154 8.50 -1.07 2.11
N PHE A 155 7.21 -1.40 2.09
CA PHE A 155 6.72 -2.64 1.49
C PHE A 155 7.12 -2.75 0.02
N ARG A 156 6.93 -1.69 -0.77
CA ARG A 156 7.30 -1.69 -2.19
C ARG A 156 8.79 -1.98 -2.41
N ARG A 157 9.68 -1.40 -1.58
CA ARG A 157 11.12 -1.70 -1.67
C ARG A 157 11.42 -3.16 -1.37
N LEU A 158 10.84 -3.73 -0.31
CA LEU A 158 11.02 -5.14 0.04
C LEU A 158 10.51 -6.08 -1.08
N TYR A 159 9.34 -5.77 -1.64
CA TYR A 159 8.76 -6.50 -2.77
C TYR A 159 9.69 -6.48 -3.99
N ASN A 160 10.15 -5.30 -4.40
CA ASN A 160 11.04 -5.14 -5.55
C ASN A 160 12.37 -5.88 -5.35
N GLN A 161 13.01 -5.70 -4.18
CA GLN A 161 14.27 -6.36 -3.84
C GLN A 161 14.16 -7.88 -3.94
N LYS A 162 13.07 -8.44 -3.38
CA LYS A 162 12.87 -9.89 -3.41
C LYS A 162 12.62 -10.42 -4.82
N ASN A 163 11.84 -9.71 -5.61
CA ASN A 163 11.58 -10.11 -7.00
C ASN A 163 12.84 -10.02 -7.88
N GLU A 164 13.68 -9.00 -7.68
CA GLU A 164 14.97 -8.88 -8.38
C GLU A 164 15.94 -10.01 -7.99
N GLU A 165 15.99 -10.37 -6.71
CA GLU A 165 16.74 -11.54 -6.23
C GLU A 165 16.24 -12.84 -6.88
N GLU A 166 14.92 -13.09 -6.86
CA GLU A 166 14.31 -14.27 -7.48
C GLU A 166 14.60 -14.32 -8.99
N ARG A 167 14.54 -13.19 -9.70
CA ARG A 167 14.87 -13.11 -11.13
C ARG A 167 16.32 -13.44 -11.40
N ARG A 168 17.26 -12.89 -10.61
CA ARG A 168 18.70 -13.18 -10.74
C ARG A 168 19.02 -14.65 -10.47
N ASN A 169 18.38 -15.25 -9.47
CA ASN A 169 18.59 -16.66 -9.14
C ASN A 169 18.07 -17.58 -10.25
N LYS A 170 16.89 -17.29 -10.83
CA LYS A 170 16.38 -18.02 -11.99
C LYS A 170 17.33 -17.93 -13.17
N GLN A 171 17.83 -16.74 -13.48
CA GLN A 171 18.76 -16.55 -14.59
C GLN A 171 20.05 -17.36 -14.39
N ARG A 172 20.68 -17.30 -13.20
CA ARG A 172 21.86 -18.13 -12.88
C ARG A 172 21.59 -19.62 -12.97
N SER A 173 20.42 -20.08 -12.52
CA SER A 173 20.06 -21.51 -12.63
C SER A 173 19.89 -21.96 -14.07
N LEU A 174 19.47 -21.09 -14.99
CA LEU A 174 19.38 -21.43 -16.41
C LEU A 174 20.76 -21.44 -17.06
N GLU A 175 21.63 -20.49 -16.70
CA GLU A 175 23.02 -20.42 -17.18
C GLU A 175 23.87 -21.60 -16.71
N ASN A 176 23.66 -22.11 -15.50
CA ASN A 176 24.40 -23.27 -14.95
C ASN A 176 23.89 -24.64 -15.47
N ASN A 177 22.73 -24.68 -16.13
CA ASN A 177 22.14 -25.89 -16.70
C ASN A 177 22.34 -25.99 -18.23
N LEU A 178 23.13 -25.07 -18.80
CA LEU A 178 23.59 -25.05 -20.19
C LEU A 178 25.08 -25.39 -20.23
#